data_AF-A0A2R7SKW1-F1
#
_entry.id   AF-A0A2R7SKW1-F1
#
_cell.length_a   1.000
_cell.length_b   1.000
_cell.length_c   1.000
_cell.angle_alpha   90.00
_cell.angle_beta   90.00
_cell.angle_gamma   90.00
#
_symmetry.space_group_name_H-M   'P 1'
#
loop_
_entity.id
_entity.type
_entity.pdbx_description
1 polymer ?
#
loop_
_entity_poly.entity_id
_entity_poly.type
_entity_poly.pdbx_seq_one_letter_code
_entity_poly.pdbx_strand_id
1 'polypeptide(L)'
;MDPRPAATADTNTAVGDGDDDYVTVEHASSPTEAHVLQGLLVSAGLDAVAQDAHLLQAYDLLTPAAGGVRVMVRHSQLEAARSTLADYRAGNLALHEDDEPAAAALEIPPGPLYSSDIAAILSFVLVNPAFGAGVHLLNARVLTPGRADTLAWLWFAILALGSMAIYVLLALGTRAPVKPALATLAMSMLTATWYLSFAQAHGREMLRRFGPAYRRRSLLPLALGVLALQFMFAAGLQALLD
;
A
#
# COMPACT_ATOMS: atom_id res chain seq x y z
N MET A 1 -55.27 34.80 32.08
CA MET A 1 -55.74 34.63 30.70
C MET A 1 -55.31 35.90 29.98
N ASP A 2 -54.14 35.83 29.35
CA ASP A 2 -53.39 36.97 28.81
C ASP A 2 -52.81 36.51 27.47
N PRO A 3 -53.09 37.17 26.34
CA PRO A 3 -52.72 36.65 25.02
C PRO A 3 -51.27 37.00 24.68
N ARG A 4 -50.51 35.97 24.29
CA ARG A 4 -49.14 36.02 23.79
C ARG A 4 -49.06 36.90 22.52
N PRO A 5 -48.16 37.89 22.44
CA PRO A 5 -48.05 38.74 21.25
C PRO A 5 -47.38 38.01 20.08
N ALA A 6 -47.74 38.49 18.88
CA ALA A 6 -47.54 37.91 17.56
C ALA A 6 -46.07 37.64 17.20
N ALA A 7 -45.87 36.54 16.47
CA ALA A 7 -44.62 36.17 15.82
C ALA A 7 -44.23 37.24 14.79
N THR A 8 -43.02 37.80 14.95
CA THR A 8 -42.37 38.59 13.92
C THR A 8 -41.92 37.67 12.79
N ALA A 9 -42.43 37.97 11.60
CA ALA A 9 -41.97 37.40 10.35
C ALA A 9 -40.62 38.02 10.01
N ASP A 10 -39.55 37.30 10.29
CA ASP A 10 -38.21 37.65 9.81
C ASP A 10 -38.04 37.03 8.41
N THR A 11 -38.54 37.76 7.40
CA THR A 11 -38.07 37.67 6.02
C THR A 11 -36.59 38.02 5.99
N ASN A 12 -35.72 37.01 5.93
CA ASN A 12 -34.32 37.22 5.62
C ASN A 12 -34.01 36.75 4.19
N THR A 13 -34.00 37.71 3.28
CA THR A 13 -33.46 37.59 1.91
C THR A 13 -32.25 38.50 1.77
N ALA A 14 -31.07 37.89 1.69
CA ALA A 14 -29.82 38.39 1.08
C ALA A 14 -28.81 37.21 1.08
N VAL A 15 -28.69 36.40 0.02
CA VAL A 15 -27.82 36.53 -1.18
C VAL A 15 -26.34 36.80 -0.88
N GLY A 16 -25.48 35.79 -1.13
CA GLY A 16 -24.05 35.97 -1.48
C GLY A 16 -23.07 34.88 -1.02
N ASP A 17 -22.88 33.84 -1.84
CA ASP A 17 -21.64 33.04 -2.06
C ASP A 17 -20.96 32.33 -0.85
N GLY A 18 -21.06 31.00 -0.74
CA GLY A 18 -20.19 30.27 0.21
C GLY A 18 -20.40 28.79 0.57
N ASP A 19 -21.51 28.11 0.24
CA ASP A 19 -21.61 26.67 0.57
C ASP A 19 -22.53 25.93 -0.41
N ASP A 20 -21.94 25.40 -1.47
CA ASP A 20 -22.61 24.43 -2.34
C ASP A 20 -22.57 23.07 -1.64
N ASP A 21 -23.60 22.82 -0.83
CA ASP A 21 -23.71 21.67 0.07
C ASP A 21 -23.58 20.33 -0.68
N TYR A 22 -22.96 19.35 -0.04
CA TYR A 22 -22.93 17.98 -0.54
C TYR A 22 -24.29 17.30 -0.38
N VAL A 23 -24.79 16.75 -1.47
CA VAL A 23 -26.04 15.99 -1.54
C VAL A 23 -25.79 14.56 -1.97
N THR A 24 -26.54 13.63 -1.39
CA THR A 24 -26.46 12.21 -1.76
C THR A 24 -27.04 11.99 -3.15
N VAL A 25 -26.22 11.42 -4.03
CA VAL A 25 -26.63 10.98 -5.37
C VAL A 25 -27.18 9.56 -5.30
N GLU A 26 -26.49 8.68 -4.57
CA GLU A 26 -26.81 7.25 -4.51
C GLU A 26 -26.27 6.60 -3.22
N HIS A 27 -26.91 5.50 -2.82
CA HIS A 27 -26.41 4.59 -1.79
C HIS A 27 -25.84 3.33 -2.47
N ALA A 28 -24.54 3.12 -2.33
CA ALA A 28 -23.86 1.93 -2.80
C ALA A 28 -23.98 0.79 -1.77
N SER A 29 -24.09 -0.44 -2.26
CA SER A 29 -24.25 -1.64 -1.46
C SER A 29 -22.94 -2.14 -0.83
N SER A 30 -21.80 -1.68 -1.35
CA SER A 30 -20.46 -2.01 -0.85
C SER A 30 -19.50 -0.81 -0.92
N PRO A 31 -18.46 -0.77 -0.09
CA PRO A 31 -17.39 0.24 -0.20
C PRO A 31 -16.69 0.23 -1.56
N THR A 32 -16.49 -0.94 -2.15
CA THR A 32 -15.87 -1.07 -3.47
C THR A 32 -16.73 -0.42 -4.55
N GLU A 33 -18.03 -0.71 -4.56
CA GLU A 33 -18.98 -0.08 -5.50
C GLU A 33 -19.00 1.44 -5.33
N ALA A 34 -19.04 1.95 -4.09
CA ALA A 34 -19.02 3.37 -3.83
C ALA A 34 -17.78 4.08 -4.40
N HIS A 35 -16.60 3.44 -4.30
CA HIS A 35 -15.37 3.99 -4.86
C HIS A 35 -15.33 3.93 -6.39
N VAL A 36 -15.94 2.91 -7.01
CA VAL A 36 -16.12 2.87 -8.47
C VAL A 36 -16.99 4.03 -8.94
N LEU A 37 -18.14 4.25 -8.29
CA LEU A 37 -19.04 5.36 -8.63
C LEU A 37 -18.40 6.73 -8.36
N GLN A 38 -17.65 6.87 -7.25
CA GLN A 38 -16.87 8.07 -6.97
C GLN A 38 -15.83 8.34 -8.08
N GLY A 39 -15.03 7.33 -8.44
CA GLY A 39 -14.02 7.46 -9.49
C GLY A 39 -14.62 7.83 -10.84
N LEU A 40 -15.77 7.24 -11.18
CA LEU A 40 -16.54 7.59 -12.37
C LEU A 40 -16.94 9.07 -12.37
N LEU A 41 -17.60 9.55 -11.31
CA LEU A 41 -18.06 10.94 -11.22
C LEU A 41 -16.88 11.93 -11.25
N VAL A 42 -15.79 11.61 -10.56
CA VAL A 42 -14.55 12.40 -10.60
C VAL A 42 -13.96 12.46 -12.01
N SER A 43 -13.97 11.35 -12.75
CA SER A 43 -13.48 11.31 -14.14
C SER A 43 -14.32 12.17 -15.10
N ALA A 44 -15.62 12.33 -14.79
CA ALA A 44 -16.52 13.23 -15.50
C ALA A 44 -16.36 14.71 -15.09
N GLY A 45 -15.40 15.03 -14.21
CA GLY A 45 -15.12 16.39 -13.74
C GLY A 45 -16.02 16.86 -12.59
N LEU A 46 -16.70 15.93 -11.89
CA LEU A 46 -17.59 16.24 -10.77
C LEU A 46 -16.85 16.09 -9.43
N ASP A 47 -17.21 16.92 -8.45
CA ASP A 47 -16.65 16.87 -7.10
C ASP A 47 -17.43 15.84 -6.27
N ALA A 48 -16.96 14.59 -6.31
CA ALA A 48 -17.64 13.44 -5.69
C ALA A 48 -16.89 12.86 -4.48
N VAL A 49 -17.65 12.57 -3.42
CA VAL A 49 -17.15 12.02 -2.16
C VAL A 49 -17.94 10.77 -1.79
N ALA A 50 -17.23 9.68 -1.44
CA ALA A 50 -17.84 8.49 -0.83
C ALA A 50 -17.79 8.63 0.71
N GLN A 51 -18.92 8.95 1.33
CA GLN A 51 -19.03 9.04 2.78
C GLN A 51 -19.35 7.66 3.38
N ASP A 52 -18.84 7.41 4.60
CA ASP A 52 -19.04 6.19 5.38
C ASP A 52 -18.30 4.93 4.88
N ALA A 53 -17.53 5.04 3.78
CA ALA A 53 -16.78 3.93 3.18
C ALA A 53 -15.78 3.28 4.15
N HIS A 54 -14.97 4.09 4.85
CA HIS A 54 -13.95 3.59 5.79
C HIS A 54 -14.58 2.98 7.06
N LEU A 55 -15.72 3.49 7.51
CA LEU A 55 -16.41 2.98 8.69
C LEU A 55 -17.07 1.62 8.38
N LEU A 56 -17.68 1.49 7.21
CA LEU A 56 -18.29 0.26 6.74
C LEU A 56 -17.27 -0.80 6.35
N GLN A 57 -16.10 -0.41 5.82
CA GLN A 57 -14.98 -1.32 5.62
C GLN A 57 -14.45 -1.90 6.94
N ALA A 58 -14.49 -1.15 8.04
CA ALA A 58 -14.08 -1.61 9.36
C ALA A 58 -15.15 -2.46 10.08
N TYR A 59 -16.43 -2.23 9.79
CA TYR A 59 -17.57 -2.86 10.47
C TYR A 59 -18.59 -3.42 9.47
N ASP A 60 -18.15 -4.37 8.64
CA ASP A 60 -18.92 -4.93 7.52
C ASP A 60 -20.27 -5.55 7.94
N LEU A 61 -20.38 -6.03 9.19
CA LEU A 61 -21.63 -6.56 9.77
C LEU A 61 -22.71 -5.50 10.03
N LEU A 62 -22.36 -4.21 10.05
CA LEU A 62 -23.30 -3.11 10.28
C LEU A 62 -23.82 -2.47 8.98
N THR A 63 -23.28 -2.87 7.82
CA THR A 63 -23.64 -2.34 6.49
C THR A 63 -25.14 -2.35 6.18
N PRO A 64 -25.90 -3.43 6.48
CA PRO A 64 -27.34 -3.45 6.25
C PRO A 64 -28.12 -2.48 7.16
N ALA A 65 -27.61 -2.22 8.37
CA ALA A 65 -28.24 -1.34 9.35
C ALA A 65 -27.95 0.15 9.09
N ALA A 66 -26.82 0.46 8.44
CA ALA A 66 -26.40 1.83 8.11
C ALA A 66 -26.97 2.35 6.78
N GLY A 67 -27.62 1.49 5.98
CA GLY A 67 -28.19 1.88 4.68
C GLY A 67 -27.15 2.03 3.55
N GLY A 68 -25.99 1.38 3.68
CA GLY A 68 -24.93 1.40 2.67
C GLY A 68 -24.02 2.63 2.71
N VAL A 69 -23.10 2.71 1.73
CA VAL A 69 -22.12 3.80 1.59
C VAL A 69 -22.71 4.90 0.71
N ARG A 70 -22.68 6.15 1.16
CA ARG A 70 -23.29 7.27 0.42
C ARG A 70 -22.30 7.88 -0.55
N VAL A 71 -22.68 7.97 -1.83
CA VAL A 71 -21.95 8.72 -2.84
C VAL A 71 -22.60 10.09 -2.98
N MET A 72 -21.83 11.14 -2.72
CA MET A 72 -22.31 12.51 -2.65
C MET A 72 -21.58 13.40 -3.65
N VAL A 73 -22.26 14.42 -4.17
CA VAL A 73 -21.69 15.48 -5.00
C VAL A 73 -22.21 16.83 -4.53
N ARG A 74 -21.63 17.92 -5.00
CA ARG A 74 -22.18 19.25 -4.71
C ARG A 74 -23.59 19.42 -5.28
N HIS A 75 -24.44 20.17 -4.60
CA HIS A 75 -25.84 20.38 -5.00
C HIS A 75 -25.96 20.89 -6.45
N SER A 76 -25.11 21.83 -6.85
CA SER A 76 -25.07 22.35 -8.23
C SER A 76 -24.77 21.29 -9.30
N GLN A 77 -24.15 20.18 -8.92
CA GLN A 77 -23.70 19.11 -9.82
C GLN A 77 -24.62 17.87 -9.81
N LEU A 78 -25.69 17.88 -9.01
CA LEU A 78 -26.56 16.72 -8.80
C LEU A 78 -27.14 16.16 -10.10
N GLU A 79 -27.60 17.03 -11.00
CA GLU A 79 -28.23 16.58 -12.25
C GLU A 79 -27.20 15.99 -13.23
N ALA A 80 -26.02 16.59 -13.32
CA ALA A 80 -24.90 16.06 -14.11
C ALA A 80 -24.44 14.69 -13.59
N ALA A 81 -24.37 14.53 -12.26
CA ALA A 81 -24.04 13.26 -11.62
C ALA A 81 -25.07 12.17 -11.92
N ARG A 82 -26.36 12.49 -11.84
CA ARG A 82 -27.45 11.56 -12.18
C ARG A 82 -27.40 11.12 -13.64
N SER A 83 -27.15 12.05 -14.56
CA SER A 83 -26.98 11.72 -15.99
C SER A 83 -25.81 10.78 -16.21
N THR A 84 -24.65 11.09 -15.60
CA THR A 84 -23.43 10.25 -15.72
C THR A 84 -23.65 8.84 -15.19
N LEU A 85 -24.35 8.70 -14.05
CA LEU A 85 -24.69 7.39 -13.49
C LEU A 85 -25.70 6.63 -14.34
N ALA A 86 -26.64 7.33 -14.97
CA ALA A 86 -27.57 6.71 -15.92
C ALA A 86 -26.83 6.17 -17.14
N ASP A 87 -25.89 6.93 -17.70
CA ASP A 87 -25.04 6.50 -18.82
C ASP A 87 -24.18 5.29 -18.46
N TYR A 88 -23.57 5.31 -17.27
CA TYR A 88 -22.82 4.17 -16.74
C TYR A 88 -23.68 2.90 -16.66
N ARG A 89 -24.87 3.00 -16.06
CA ARG A 89 -25.79 1.86 -15.89
C ARG A 89 -26.39 1.37 -17.20
N ALA A 90 -26.59 2.27 -18.16
CA ALA A 90 -27.00 1.93 -19.51
C ALA A 90 -25.89 1.20 -20.31
N GLY A 91 -24.65 1.18 -19.78
CA GLY A 91 -23.49 0.63 -20.47
C GLY A 91 -22.92 1.56 -21.53
N ASN A 92 -23.38 2.82 -21.61
CA ASN A 92 -22.88 3.81 -22.58
C ASN A 92 -21.41 4.18 -22.31
N LEU A 93 -20.91 3.92 -21.10
CA LEU A 93 -19.53 4.14 -20.68
C LEU A 93 -18.70 2.85 -20.69
N ALA A 94 -19.19 1.78 -21.32
CA ALA A 94 -18.40 0.57 -21.52
C ALA A 94 -17.20 0.88 -22.44
N LEU A 95 -16.01 0.48 -22.00
CA LEU A 95 -14.80 0.54 -22.82
C LEU A 95 -14.95 -0.47 -23.97
N HIS A 96 -14.81 -0.01 -25.20
CA HIS A 96 -14.69 -0.90 -26.35
C HIS A 96 -13.26 -1.43 -26.39
N GLU A 97 -13.08 -2.71 -26.74
CA GLU A 97 -11.75 -3.36 -26.80
C GLU A 97 -10.77 -2.61 -27.74
N ASP A 98 -11.30 -1.85 -28.68
CA ASP A 98 -10.52 -1.04 -29.65
C ASP A 98 -10.11 0.35 -29.12
N ASP A 99 -10.70 0.82 -28.01
CA ASP A 99 -10.41 2.13 -27.39
C ASP A 99 -9.31 2.06 -26.32
N GLU A 100 -8.64 0.91 -26.15
CA GLU A 100 -7.45 0.84 -25.31
C GLU A 100 -6.37 1.77 -25.89
N PRO A 101 -5.91 2.81 -25.15
CA PRO A 101 -4.65 3.45 -25.51
C PRO A 101 -3.60 2.36 -25.43
N ALA A 102 -3.05 1.97 -26.59
CA ALA A 102 -2.14 0.85 -26.78
C ALA A 102 -1.30 0.63 -25.50
N ALA A 103 -1.74 -0.33 -24.67
CA ALA A 103 -1.10 -0.62 -23.40
C ALA A 103 0.37 -0.85 -23.75
N ALA A 104 1.25 0.07 -23.33
CA ALA A 104 2.65 0.05 -23.70
C ALA A 104 3.13 -1.38 -23.48
N ALA A 105 3.49 -2.06 -24.59
CA ALA A 105 3.56 -3.51 -24.64
C ALA A 105 4.29 -4.03 -23.41
N LEU A 106 3.53 -4.55 -22.44
CA LEU A 106 4.08 -4.90 -21.14
C LEU A 106 5.09 -5.99 -21.37
N GLU A 107 6.31 -5.78 -20.88
CA GLU A 107 7.33 -6.78 -21.05
C GLU A 107 6.95 -8.04 -20.27
N ILE A 108 7.38 -9.20 -20.77
CA ILE A 108 7.26 -10.44 -20.02
C ILE A 108 8.56 -10.59 -19.23
N PRO A 109 8.50 -10.76 -17.89
CA PRO A 109 9.70 -10.89 -17.10
C PRO A 109 10.51 -12.12 -17.54
N PRO A 110 11.84 -12.00 -17.69
CA PRO A 110 12.69 -13.06 -18.25
C PRO A 110 12.87 -14.26 -17.29
N GLY A 111 12.32 -14.20 -16.08
CA GLY A 111 12.43 -15.26 -15.09
C GLY A 111 11.56 -15.02 -13.86
N PRO A 112 11.62 -15.94 -12.87
CA PRO A 112 10.85 -15.80 -11.63
C PRO A 112 11.36 -14.59 -10.84
N LEU A 113 10.45 -13.66 -10.55
CA LEU A 113 10.71 -12.49 -9.71
C LEU A 113 10.04 -12.65 -8.35
N TYR A 114 10.68 -12.09 -7.33
CA TYR A 114 10.18 -12.08 -5.97
C TYR A 114 9.64 -10.69 -5.59
N SER A 115 8.71 -10.66 -4.64
CA SER A 115 8.17 -9.41 -4.10
C SER A 115 9.16 -8.73 -3.17
N SER A 116 9.60 -7.52 -3.50
CA SER A 116 10.48 -6.71 -2.64
C SER A 116 9.79 -6.31 -1.32
N ASP A 117 8.48 -6.06 -1.35
CA ASP A 117 7.70 -5.66 -0.16
C ASP A 117 7.55 -6.81 0.83
N ILE A 118 7.21 -8.02 0.36
CA ILE A 118 7.15 -9.21 1.20
C ILE A 118 8.55 -9.55 1.75
N ALA A 119 9.59 -9.37 0.93
CA ALA A 119 10.97 -9.59 1.40
C ALA A 119 11.35 -8.62 2.52
N ALA A 120 10.93 -7.35 2.44
CA ALA A 120 11.15 -6.37 3.49
C ALA A 120 10.40 -6.75 4.78
N ILE A 121 9.12 -7.11 4.69
CA ILE A 121 8.33 -7.57 5.85
C ILE A 121 9.01 -8.77 6.53
N LEU A 122 9.43 -9.77 5.75
CA LEU A 122 10.13 -10.94 6.29
C LEU A 122 11.48 -10.60 6.92
N SER A 123 12.17 -9.59 6.40
CA SER A 123 13.46 -9.12 6.94
C SER A 123 13.30 -8.43 8.29
N PHE A 124 12.19 -7.71 8.51
CA PHE A 124 11.88 -7.09 9.79
C PHE A 124 11.44 -8.09 10.85
N VAL A 125 10.67 -9.12 10.47
CA VAL A 125 9.96 -9.96 11.44
C VAL A 125 10.68 -11.28 11.75
N LEU A 126 11.28 -11.94 10.76
CA LEU A 126 11.74 -13.34 10.94
C LEU A 126 13.21 -13.58 10.61
N VAL A 127 13.72 -13.00 9.52
CA VAL A 127 14.80 -13.71 8.79
C VAL A 127 16.15 -13.02 8.81
N ASN A 128 16.30 -11.76 9.24
CA ASN A 128 17.51 -10.89 9.14
C ASN A 128 17.42 -9.84 8.02
N PRO A 129 17.86 -8.59 8.27
CA PRO A 129 17.93 -7.52 7.27
C PRO A 129 18.58 -7.89 5.92
N ALA A 130 19.61 -8.73 5.94
CA ALA A 130 20.32 -9.17 4.74
C ALA A 130 19.46 -10.02 3.80
N PHE A 131 18.39 -10.66 4.29
CA PHE A 131 17.47 -11.45 3.49
C PHE A 131 16.81 -10.61 2.38
N GLY A 132 16.23 -9.47 2.75
CA GLY A 132 15.55 -8.57 1.83
C GLY A 132 16.47 -8.06 0.73
N ALA A 133 17.69 -7.66 1.11
CA ALA A 133 18.70 -7.25 0.14
C ALA A 133 19.18 -8.42 -0.75
N GLY A 134 19.25 -9.64 -0.22
CA GLY A 134 19.57 -10.83 -1.01
C GLY A 134 18.49 -11.14 -2.06
N VAL A 135 17.21 -11.06 -1.69
CA VAL A 135 16.09 -11.18 -2.64
C VAL A 135 16.16 -10.09 -3.70
N HIS A 136 16.47 -8.86 -3.29
CA HIS A 136 16.64 -7.75 -4.22
C HIS A 136 17.81 -7.96 -5.19
N LEU A 137 18.93 -8.52 -4.72
CA LEU A 137 20.05 -8.91 -5.58
C LEU A 137 19.65 -9.98 -6.59
N LEU A 138 18.87 -10.99 -6.19
CA LEU A 138 18.35 -12.00 -7.11
C LEU A 138 17.46 -11.38 -8.19
N ASN A 139 16.57 -10.46 -7.82
CA ASN A 139 15.75 -9.72 -8.78
C ASN A 139 16.61 -8.86 -9.72
N ALA A 140 17.60 -8.13 -9.20
CA ALA A 140 18.47 -7.27 -9.99
C ALA A 140 19.25 -8.05 -11.06
N ARG A 141 19.71 -9.27 -10.73
CA ARG A 141 20.39 -10.15 -11.69
C ARG A 141 19.50 -10.60 -12.85
N VAL A 142 18.20 -10.76 -12.60
CA VAL A 142 17.22 -11.14 -13.63
C VAL A 142 16.86 -9.93 -14.50
N LEU A 143 16.79 -8.73 -13.92
CA LEU A 143 16.23 -7.54 -14.57
C LEU A 143 17.25 -6.62 -15.25
N THR A 144 18.43 -6.44 -14.67
CA THR A 144 19.43 -5.47 -15.15
C THR A 144 20.85 -5.97 -14.81
N PRO A 145 21.41 -6.91 -15.59
CA PRO A 145 22.82 -7.27 -15.45
C PRO A 145 23.69 -6.01 -15.69
N GLY A 146 24.37 -5.50 -14.66
CA GLY A 146 25.17 -4.27 -14.73
C GLY A 146 25.16 -3.40 -13.47
N ARG A 147 25.11 -2.07 -13.61
CA ARG A 147 25.23 -1.10 -12.48
C ARG A 147 24.22 -1.29 -11.34
N ALA A 148 22.99 -1.73 -11.65
CA ALA A 148 21.97 -2.02 -10.64
C ALA A 148 22.35 -3.23 -9.76
N ASP A 149 23.07 -4.21 -10.33
CA ASP A 149 23.65 -5.35 -9.59
C ASP A 149 24.70 -4.88 -8.58
N THR A 150 25.52 -3.87 -8.92
CA THR A 150 26.55 -3.33 -8.01
C THR A 150 25.95 -2.68 -6.76
N LEU A 151 24.89 -1.88 -6.92
CA LEU A 151 24.26 -1.22 -5.79
C LEU A 151 23.43 -2.19 -4.92
N ALA A 152 22.79 -3.18 -5.55
CA ALA A 152 22.17 -4.29 -4.82
C ALA A 152 23.19 -5.09 -4.01
N TRP A 153 24.38 -5.35 -4.58
CA TRP A 153 25.49 -5.98 -3.89
C TRP A 153 26.01 -5.15 -2.71
N LEU A 154 26.18 -3.85 -2.89
CA LEU A 154 26.64 -2.95 -1.83
C LEU A 154 25.68 -3.01 -0.63
N TRP A 155 24.38 -2.88 -0.87
CA TRP A 155 23.38 -2.97 0.19
C TRP A 155 23.34 -4.33 0.85
N PHE A 156 23.43 -5.40 0.07
CA PHE A 156 23.52 -6.75 0.62
C PHE A 156 24.76 -6.91 1.53
N ALA A 157 25.92 -6.44 1.10
CA ALA A 157 27.15 -6.49 1.89
C ALA A 157 27.04 -5.67 3.18
N ILE A 158 26.49 -4.45 3.12
CA ILE A 158 26.28 -3.58 4.28
C ILE A 158 25.38 -4.27 5.31
N LEU A 159 24.23 -4.80 4.88
CA LEU A 159 23.27 -5.46 5.78
C LEU A 159 23.81 -6.79 6.33
N ALA A 160 24.49 -7.58 5.50
CA ALA A 160 25.11 -8.84 5.93
C ALA A 160 26.23 -8.62 6.96
N LEU A 161 27.16 -7.69 6.67
CA LEU A 161 28.25 -7.35 7.58
C LEU A 161 27.75 -6.67 8.85
N GLY A 162 26.79 -5.75 8.74
CA GLY A 162 26.18 -5.09 9.89
C GLY A 162 25.48 -6.08 10.82
N SER A 163 24.75 -7.04 10.25
CA SER A 163 24.10 -8.10 11.03
C SER A 163 25.11 -9.03 11.68
N MET A 164 26.14 -9.46 10.95
CA MET A 164 27.23 -10.29 11.48
C MET A 164 27.95 -9.59 12.64
N ALA A 165 28.30 -8.31 12.48
CA ALA A 165 28.96 -7.52 13.52
C ALA A 165 28.12 -7.45 14.80
N ILE A 166 26.80 -7.28 14.68
CA ILE A 166 25.89 -7.29 15.83
C ILE A 166 25.86 -8.66 16.52
N TYR A 167 25.76 -9.76 15.77
CA TYR A 167 25.81 -11.11 16.36
C TYR A 167 27.12 -11.37 17.09
N VAL A 168 28.25 -10.97 16.50
CA VAL A 168 29.57 -11.09 17.14
C VAL A 168 29.66 -10.23 18.40
N LEU A 169 29.18 -8.98 18.37
CA LEU A 169 29.18 -8.09 19.54
C LEU A 169 28.27 -8.63 20.66
N LEU A 170 27.12 -9.21 20.31
CA LEU A 170 26.23 -9.86 21.27
C LEU A 170 26.87 -11.13 21.87
N ALA A 171 27.53 -11.95 21.06
CA ALA A 171 28.22 -13.16 21.51
C ALA A 171 29.45 -12.86 22.39
N LEU A 172 30.21 -11.81 22.06
CA LEU A 172 31.31 -11.28 22.88
C LEU A 172 30.80 -10.45 24.07
N GLY A 173 29.49 -10.20 24.14
CA GLY A 173 28.76 -9.37 25.11
C GLY A 173 28.82 -9.83 26.56
N THR A 174 29.64 -10.84 26.89
CA THR A 174 30.12 -11.04 28.26
C THR A 174 31.07 -9.91 28.72
N ARG A 175 31.50 -8.98 27.85
CA ARG A 175 32.42 -7.86 28.21
C ARG A 175 32.06 -6.44 27.73
N ALA A 176 31.03 -6.23 26.90
CA ALA A 176 30.63 -4.90 26.41
C ALA A 176 29.12 -4.64 26.62
N PRO A 177 28.69 -3.45 27.10
CA PRO A 177 27.30 -3.17 27.48
C PRO A 177 26.45 -2.77 26.28
N VAL A 178 26.43 -3.58 25.21
CA VAL A 178 25.52 -3.32 24.11
C VAL A 178 24.11 -3.72 24.56
N LYS A 179 23.24 -2.72 24.79
CA LYS A 179 21.84 -2.97 25.11
C LYS A 179 21.19 -3.64 23.89
N PRO A 180 20.61 -4.85 24.02
CA PRO A 180 20.02 -5.57 22.87
C PRO A 180 18.95 -4.73 22.15
N ALA A 181 18.21 -3.90 22.90
CA ALA A 181 17.26 -2.94 22.34
C ALA A 181 17.89 -1.95 21.34
N LEU A 182 19.11 -1.47 21.61
CA LEU A 182 19.83 -0.54 20.72
C LEU A 182 20.29 -1.25 19.44
N ALA A 183 20.73 -2.51 19.55
CA ALA A 183 21.12 -3.32 18.40
C ALA A 183 19.92 -3.60 17.48
N THR A 184 18.77 -3.97 18.05
CA THR A 184 17.52 -4.14 17.30
C THR A 184 17.08 -2.84 16.64
N LEU A 185 17.13 -1.72 17.35
CA LEU A 185 16.78 -0.41 16.79
C LEU A 185 17.69 -0.03 15.61
N ALA A 186 19.00 -0.23 15.74
CA ALA A 186 19.96 0.05 14.69
C ALA A 186 19.70 -0.81 13.43
N MET A 187 19.41 -2.11 13.60
CA MET A 187 19.05 -2.98 12.48
C MET A 187 17.73 -2.61 11.82
N SER A 188 16.71 -2.25 12.61
CA SER A 188 15.44 -1.79 12.08
C SER A 188 15.60 -0.51 11.26
N MET A 189 16.38 0.47 11.75
CA MET A 189 16.67 1.71 11.01
C MET A 189 17.43 1.45 9.73
N LEU A 190 18.42 0.55 9.75
CA LEU A 190 19.21 0.22 8.57
C LEU A 190 18.36 -0.51 7.51
N THR A 191 17.49 -1.43 7.94
CA THR A 191 16.54 -2.12 7.07
C THR A 191 15.51 -1.16 6.47
N ALA A 192 14.98 -0.23 7.28
CA ALA A 192 14.06 0.79 6.81
C ALA A 192 14.72 1.71 5.79
N THR A 193 15.95 2.13 6.03
CA THR A 193 16.73 2.97 5.11
C THR A 193 16.91 2.26 3.77
N TRP A 194 17.35 1.00 3.78
CA TRP A 194 17.46 0.19 2.57
C TRP A 194 16.11 0.08 1.81
N TYR A 195 15.02 -0.19 2.54
CA TYR A 195 13.72 -0.38 1.92
C TYR A 195 13.21 0.90 1.26
N LEU A 196 13.23 2.02 1.97
CA LEU A 196 12.71 3.30 1.49
C LEU A 196 13.58 3.88 0.36
N SER A 197 14.90 3.74 0.45
CA SER A 197 15.82 4.30 -0.55
C SER A 197 15.90 3.46 -1.83
N PHE A 198 15.68 2.14 -1.75
CA PHE A 198 16.00 1.25 -2.86
C PHE A 198 14.92 0.23 -3.19
N ALA A 199 14.50 -0.58 -2.21
CA ALA A 199 13.58 -1.69 -2.49
C ALA A 199 12.18 -1.22 -2.94
N GLN A 200 11.66 -0.15 -2.35
CA GLN A 200 10.36 0.42 -2.71
C GLN A 200 10.35 1.04 -4.11
N ALA A 201 11.44 1.72 -4.50
CA ALA A 201 11.58 2.26 -5.84
C ALA A 201 11.60 1.14 -6.88
N HIS A 202 12.32 0.05 -6.59
CA HIS A 202 12.39 -1.13 -7.44
C HIS A 202 11.05 -1.86 -7.57
N GLY A 203 10.31 -2.00 -6.47
CA GLY A 203 8.96 -2.60 -6.48
C GLY A 203 7.98 -1.84 -7.39
N ARG A 204 7.99 -0.50 -7.31
CA ARG A 204 7.18 0.35 -8.20
C ARG A 204 7.58 0.21 -9.65
N GLU A 205 8.86 0.13 -9.95
CA GLU A 205 9.36 -0.05 -11.31
C GLU A 205 8.94 -1.41 -11.90
N MET A 206 8.99 -2.49 -11.11
CA MET A 206 8.50 -3.80 -11.55
C MET A 206 7.00 -3.76 -11.89
N LEU A 207 6.19 -3.08 -11.08
CA LEU A 207 4.76 -2.92 -11.37
C LEU A 207 4.50 -2.06 -12.61
N ARG A 208 5.30 -1.02 -12.84
CA ARG A 208 5.20 -0.18 -14.04
C ARG A 208 5.58 -0.94 -15.31
N ARG A 209 6.66 -1.74 -15.26
CA ARG A 209 7.22 -2.43 -16.43
C ARG A 209 6.46 -3.70 -16.81
N PHE A 210 6.00 -4.46 -15.80
CA PHE A 210 5.41 -5.78 -16.01
C PHE A 210 3.90 -5.81 -15.74
N GLY A 211 3.36 -4.88 -14.95
CA GLY A 211 1.92 -4.78 -14.69
C GLY A 211 1.28 -6.12 -14.28
N PRO A 212 0.18 -6.54 -14.95
CA PRO A 212 -0.45 -7.84 -14.73
C PRO A 212 0.42 -9.06 -15.05
N ALA A 213 1.44 -8.93 -15.91
CA ALA A 213 2.36 -10.02 -16.24
C ALA A 213 3.33 -10.36 -15.09
N TYR A 214 3.38 -9.53 -14.04
CA TYR A 214 4.19 -9.74 -12.86
C TYR A 214 3.66 -10.90 -11.98
N ARG A 215 4.12 -12.14 -12.25
CA ARG A 215 3.88 -13.29 -11.36
C ARG A 215 4.87 -13.33 -10.20
N ARG A 216 4.35 -13.10 -8.99
CA ARG A 216 5.12 -13.15 -7.73
C ARG A 216 5.39 -14.60 -7.35
N ARG A 217 6.67 -14.96 -7.20
CA ARG A 217 7.05 -16.26 -6.61
C ARG A 217 7.00 -16.19 -5.09
N SER A 218 6.56 -17.27 -4.45
CA SER A 218 6.54 -17.36 -2.98
C SER A 218 7.95 -17.26 -2.41
N LEU A 219 8.10 -16.44 -1.37
CA LEU A 219 9.34 -16.25 -0.62
C LEU A 219 9.49 -17.20 0.58
N LEU A 220 8.42 -17.90 0.92
CA LEU A 220 8.34 -18.77 2.09
C LEU A 220 9.43 -19.87 2.15
N PRO A 221 9.75 -20.62 1.07
CA PRO A 221 10.80 -21.63 1.15
C PRO A 221 12.20 -21.03 1.39
N LEU A 222 12.46 -19.84 0.82
CA LEU A 222 13.74 -19.14 1.00
C LEU A 222 13.86 -18.64 2.45
N ALA A 223 12.77 -18.06 2.98
CA ALA A 223 12.70 -17.61 4.37
C ALA A 223 12.94 -18.75 5.37
N LEU A 224 12.28 -19.90 5.17
CA LEU A 224 12.47 -21.08 6.03
C LEU A 224 13.91 -21.60 5.97
N GLY A 225 14.51 -21.66 4.78
CA GLY A 225 15.90 -22.12 4.62
C GLY A 225 16.91 -21.23 5.36
N VAL A 226 16.74 -19.91 5.28
CA VAL A 226 17.62 -18.96 6.00
C VAL A 226 17.40 -19.02 7.51
N LEU A 227 16.16 -19.16 7.97
CA LEU A 227 15.85 -19.30 9.39
C LEU A 227 16.46 -20.59 9.98
N ALA A 228 16.38 -21.71 9.26
CA ALA A 228 17.02 -22.96 9.65
C ALA A 228 18.54 -22.81 9.76
N LEU A 229 19.17 -22.14 8.79
CA LEU A 229 20.61 -21.87 8.81
C LEU A 229 21.02 -21.01 10.01
N GLN A 230 20.23 -19.98 10.33
CA GLN A 230 20.47 -19.13 11.50
C GLN A 230 20.38 -19.89 12.81
N PHE A 231 19.38 -20.75 12.94
CA PHE A 231 19.23 -21.58 14.13
C PHE A 231 20.42 -22.54 14.30
N MET A 232 20.86 -23.20 13.22
CA MET A 232 22.04 -24.06 13.25
C MET A 232 23.32 -23.28 13.60
N PHE A 233 23.50 -22.09 13.04
CA PHE A 233 24.65 -21.24 13.34
C PHE A 233 24.67 -20.81 14.81
N ALA A 234 23.53 -20.36 15.34
CA ALA A 234 23.41 -19.97 16.74
C ALA A 234 23.72 -21.15 17.69
N ALA A 235 23.16 -22.34 17.40
CA ALA A 235 23.41 -23.54 18.19
C ALA A 235 24.89 -23.97 18.15
N GLY A 236 25.52 -23.94 16.97
CA GLY A 236 26.94 -24.27 16.81
C GLY A 236 27.86 -23.26 17.50
N LEU A 237 27.52 -21.97 17.46
CA LEU A 237 28.27 -20.94 18.16
C LEU A 237 28.17 -21.11 19.69
N GLN A 238 26.99 -21.44 20.21
CA GLN A 238 26.80 -21.70 21.63
C GLN A 238 27.62 -22.92 22.10
N ALA A 239 27.58 -24.03 21.35
CA ALA A 239 28.36 -25.23 21.66
C ALA A 239 29.88 -25.02 21.61
N LEU A 240 30.37 -23.98 20.92
CA LEU A 240 31.80 -23.63 20.89
C LEU A 240 32.21 -22.78 22.10
N LEU A 241 31.26 -22.07 22.71
CA LEU A 241 31.50 -21.17 23.83
C LEU A 241 31.33 -21.85 25.20
N ASP A 242 30.58 -22.96 25.25
CA ASP A 242 30.42 -23.84 26.42
C ASP A 242 31.61 -24.82 26.57
#